data_AF-A0A9W8JZJ0-F1
#
_entry.id   AF-A0A9W8JZJ0-F1
#
_cell.length_a   1.000
_cell.length_b   1.000
_cell.length_c   1.000
_cell.angle_alpha   90.00
_cell.angle_beta   90.00
_cell.angle_gamma   90.00
#
_symmetry.space_group_name_H-M   'P 1'
#
loop_
_entity.id
_entity.type
_entity.pdbx_description
1 polymer ?
#
loop_
_entity_poly.entity_id
_entity_poly.type
_entity_poly.pdbx_seq_one_letter_code
_entity_poly.pdbx_strand_id
1 'polypeptide(L)'
;MSPVALSKSLIALAFALSSASLATAQVTGTFPPVPLASKHFDYPSGIPYKVDTDVGLVRGTQLGYNICNSTTENQDSLCQTSWFDTLDDFCLWAPSVPGKTVGDIEGEMIAWCTKPGHGTRLIPAGALTGVQFLKTPDYIQAVGFIDQTLINMVAGDYGGEMDPHGADLRGNPMGGIMFSSSFGAASSKSSSGPTSWAVTLSA
;
A
#
# COMPACT_ATOMS: atom_id res chain seq x y z
N MET A 1 47.91 22.83 70.51
CA MET A 1 46.98 23.79 69.88
C MET A 1 47.07 23.58 68.37
N SER A 2 46.14 22.81 67.80
CA SER A 2 46.04 22.59 66.35
C SER A 2 45.41 23.79 65.66
N PRO A 3 45.82 24.13 64.43
CA PRO A 3 44.93 24.77 63.47
C PRO A 3 44.36 23.71 62.51
N VAL A 4 43.03 23.58 62.53
CA VAL A 4 42.24 22.86 61.54
C VAL A 4 42.13 23.75 60.30
N ALA A 5 42.63 23.29 59.15
CA ALA A 5 42.40 23.95 57.87
C ALA A 5 41.08 23.43 57.27
N LEU A 6 40.04 24.27 57.31
CA LEU A 6 38.77 24.06 56.60
C LEU A 6 39.03 24.24 55.09
N SER A 7 39.00 23.14 54.33
CA SER A 7 38.96 23.19 52.87
C SER A 7 37.52 23.44 52.40
N LYS A 8 37.33 24.52 51.65
CA LYS A 8 36.05 24.92 51.04
C LYS A 8 35.82 24.10 49.77
N SER A 9 35.04 23.03 49.86
CA SER A 9 34.55 22.32 48.68
C SER A 9 33.44 23.16 48.01
N LEU A 10 33.80 23.86 46.94
CA LEU A 10 32.88 24.53 46.03
C LEU A 10 32.05 23.50 45.26
N ILE A 11 30.73 23.65 45.38
CA ILE A 11 29.71 22.96 44.57
C ILE A 11 29.84 23.46 43.13
N ALA A 12 30.17 22.58 42.19
CA ALA A 12 29.99 22.83 40.77
C ALA A 12 29.01 21.78 40.23
N LEU A 13 27.71 22.10 40.27
CA LEU A 13 26.66 21.30 39.68
C LEU A 13 26.63 21.62 38.18
N ALA A 14 27.33 20.81 37.38
CA ALA A 14 27.29 20.92 35.92
C ALA A 14 25.97 20.30 35.41
N PHE A 15 24.97 21.14 35.13
CA PHE A 15 23.81 20.73 34.34
C PHE A 15 24.24 20.60 32.86
N ALA A 16 24.55 19.38 32.44
CA ALA A 16 24.70 19.08 31.02
C ALA A 16 23.30 19.00 30.37
N LEU A 17 22.86 20.08 29.73
CA LEU A 17 21.73 20.01 28.80
C LEU A 17 22.16 19.18 27.59
N SER A 18 21.80 17.90 27.59
CA SER A 18 21.95 17.03 26.43
C SER A 18 20.85 17.40 25.43
N SER A 19 21.18 18.21 24.43
CA SER A 19 20.30 18.45 23.28
C SER A 19 20.26 17.14 22.46
N ALA A 20 19.22 16.33 22.65
CA ALA A 20 18.97 15.19 21.77
C ALA A 20 18.48 15.75 20.42
N SER A 21 19.38 15.87 19.46
CA SER A 21 19.02 16.20 18.07
C SER A 21 18.17 15.05 17.52
N LEU A 22 16.87 15.28 17.35
CA LEU A 22 16.01 14.42 16.54
C LEU A 22 16.53 14.49 15.10
N ALA A 23 17.24 13.45 14.65
CA ALA A 23 17.60 13.32 13.25
C ALA A 23 16.31 13.11 12.45
N THR A 24 15.84 14.18 11.80
CA THR A 24 14.80 14.05 10.78
C THR A 24 15.41 13.26 9.62
N ALA A 25 14.74 12.20 9.16
CA ALA A 25 15.15 11.51 7.95
C ALA A 25 15.13 12.53 6.81
N GLN A 26 16.30 12.91 6.30
CA GLN A 26 16.38 13.88 5.22
C GLN A 26 15.80 13.26 3.96
N VAL A 27 14.90 14.00 3.29
CA VAL A 27 14.43 13.62 1.95
C VAL A 27 15.62 13.80 1.00
N THR A 28 16.12 12.70 0.44
CA THR A 28 17.27 12.62 -0.46
C THR A 28 16.88 12.58 -1.93
N GLY A 29 15.59 12.41 -2.25
CA GLY A 29 15.12 12.40 -3.63
C GLY A 29 13.61 12.24 -3.80
N THR A 30 13.19 12.18 -5.06
CA THR A 30 11.78 11.97 -5.46
C THR A 30 11.58 10.58 -6.06
N PHE A 31 12.46 10.16 -6.96
CA PHE A 31 12.27 8.97 -7.78
C PHE A 31 13.06 7.76 -7.27
N PRO A 32 12.52 6.54 -7.36
CA PRO A 32 13.26 5.32 -7.05
C PRO A 32 14.25 4.99 -8.17
N PRO A 33 15.31 4.21 -7.90
CA PRO A 33 16.22 3.71 -8.93
C PRO A 33 15.52 2.82 -9.98
N VAL A 34 14.49 2.08 -9.55
CA VAL A 34 13.66 1.23 -10.42
C VAL A 34 12.19 1.59 -10.19
N PRO A 35 11.48 2.13 -11.20
CA PRO A 35 10.04 2.38 -11.12
C PRO A 35 9.26 1.14 -10.71
N LEU A 36 8.18 1.30 -9.94
CA LEU A 36 7.29 0.18 -9.61
C LEU A 36 6.84 -0.54 -10.88
N ALA A 37 6.55 0.21 -11.94
CA ALA A 37 6.11 -0.34 -13.21
C ALA A 37 7.12 -1.28 -13.91
N SER A 38 8.39 -1.20 -13.53
CA SER A 38 9.45 -2.05 -14.07
C SER A 38 9.78 -3.25 -13.15
N LYS A 39 9.09 -3.39 -12.00
CA LYS A 39 9.29 -4.51 -11.08
C LYS A 39 8.41 -5.69 -11.46
N HIS A 40 8.97 -6.90 -11.38
CA HIS A 40 8.29 -8.15 -11.68
C HIS A 40 8.61 -9.20 -10.62
N PHE A 41 7.59 -9.94 -10.20
CA PHE A 41 7.68 -10.97 -9.16
C PHE A 41 6.86 -12.19 -9.54
N ASP A 42 7.38 -13.36 -9.20
CA ASP A 42 6.68 -14.64 -9.36
C ASP A 42 5.85 -14.95 -8.11
N TYR A 43 4.59 -15.37 -8.30
CA TYR A 43 3.76 -15.87 -7.19
C TYR A 43 3.88 -17.39 -7.09
N PRO A 44 3.88 -17.99 -5.87
CA PRO A 44 3.82 -17.32 -4.55
C PRO A 44 5.17 -16.94 -3.95
N SER A 45 6.30 -17.50 -4.44
CA SER A 45 7.57 -17.47 -3.70
C SER A 45 8.51 -16.31 -4.02
N GLY A 46 8.26 -15.55 -5.10
CA GLY A 46 9.12 -14.46 -5.55
C GLY A 46 8.81 -13.10 -4.93
N ILE A 47 7.82 -13.02 -4.04
CA ILE A 47 7.30 -11.75 -3.52
C ILE A 47 8.02 -11.38 -2.20
N PRO A 48 8.68 -10.21 -2.12
CA PRO A 48 9.27 -9.74 -0.86
C PRO A 48 8.19 -9.30 0.13
N TYR A 49 8.55 -9.15 1.41
CA TYR A 49 7.61 -8.62 2.40
C TYR A 49 7.10 -7.21 2.07
N LYS A 50 7.96 -6.35 1.48
CA LYS A 50 7.61 -5.06 0.89
C LYS A 50 8.27 -4.95 -0.49
N VAL A 51 7.50 -4.57 -1.49
CA VAL A 51 7.98 -4.35 -2.87
C VAL A 51 8.72 -3.03 -3.01
N ASP A 52 8.28 -2.04 -2.24
CA ASP A 52 8.92 -0.74 -2.19
C ASP A 52 9.76 -0.62 -0.91
N THR A 53 11.06 -0.76 -1.11
CA THR A 53 12.09 -0.71 -0.07
C THR A 53 12.91 0.58 -0.13
N ASP A 54 12.56 1.52 -1.01
CA ASP A 54 13.30 2.76 -1.19
C ASP A 54 13.07 3.69 0.01
N VAL A 55 14.15 4.32 0.50
CA VAL A 55 14.14 5.18 1.70
C VAL A 55 14.65 6.58 1.38
N GLY A 56 14.24 7.56 2.19
CA GLY A 56 14.62 8.97 1.98
C GLY A 56 13.88 9.64 0.82
N LEU A 57 12.86 9.01 0.24
CA LEU A 57 12.06 9.61 -0.83
C LEU A 57 10.87 10.40 -0.26
N VAL A 58 10.37 11.36 -1.03
CA VAL A 58 9.37 12.36 -0.62
C VAL A 58 8.07 11.78 0.00
N ARG A 59 7.63 10.59 -0.41
CA ARG A 59 6.41 9.93 0.10
C ARG A 59 6.62 9.01 1.32
N GLY A 60 7.84 8.92 1.85
CA GLY A 60 8.13 8.02 2.96
C GLY A 60 8.24 6.55 2.51
N THR A 61 7.81 5.61 3.33
CA THR A 61 7.90 4.17 3.07
C THR A 61 6.53 3.57 2.79
N GLN A 62 6.51 2.42 2.11
CA GLN A 62 5.29 1.64 1.88
C GLN A 62 4.54 1.35 3.19
N LEU A 63 3.23 1.62 3.23
CA LEU A 63 2.39 1.40 4.41
C LEU A 63 2.33 -0.09 4.79
N GLY A 64 1.88 -0.92 3.86
CA GLY A 64 1.52 -2.32 4.08
C GLY A 64 2.63 -3.32 3.75
N TYR A 65 2.21 -4.51 3.33
CA TYR A 65 3.07 -5.64 2.99
C TYR A 65 2.55 -6.41 1.77
N ASN A 66 3.39 -7.25 1.17
CA ASN A 66 3.08 -8.02 -0.03
C ASN A 66 3.05 -9.54 0.17
N ILE A 67 3.53 -10.05 1.31
CA ILE A 67 3.33 -11.45 1.70
C ILE A 67 1.97 -11.56 2.39
N CYS A 68 0.97 -11.99 1.63
CA CYS A 68 -0.41 -12.08 2.07
C CYS A 68 -0.86 -13.54 2.08
N ASN A 69 -1.38 -14.00 3.22
CA ASN A 69 -1.78 -15.40 3.43
C ASN A 69 -2.87 -15.47 4.51
N SER A 70 -3.21 -16.69 4.95
CA SER A 70 -4.26 -16.91 5.97
C SER A 70 -4.03 -16.17 7.29
N THR A 71 -2.78 -15.82 7.65
CA THR A 71 -2.48 -15.04 8.87
C THR A 71 -2.78 -13.55 8.72
N THR A 72 -2.88 -13.06 7.49
CA THR A 72 -3.19 -11.66 7.17
C THR A 72 -4.62 -11.49 6.66
N GLU A 73 -5.40 -12.57 6.51
CA GLU A 73 -6.77 -12.55 5.98
C GLU A 73 -7.79 -12.10 7.03
N ASN A 74 -7.95 -10.79 7.19
CA ASN A 74 -8.92 -10.19 8.09
C ASN A 74 -9.19 -8.73 7.70
N GLN A 75 -10.14 -8.08 8.37
CA GLN A 75 -10.52 -6.68 8.10
C GLN A 75 -9.50 -5.65 8.59
N ASP A 76 -8.41 -6.08 9.24
CA ASP A 76 -7.27 -5.23 9.61
C ASP A 76 -6.06 -5.43 8.67
N SER A 77 -6.18 -6.30 7.65
CA SER A 77 -5.10 -6.58 6.69
C SER A 77 -4.55 -5.30 6.08
N LEU A 78 -3.22 -5.26 5.91
CA LEU A 78 -2.51 -4.23 5.15
C LEU A 78 -1.86 -4.82 3.90
N CYS A 79 -2.44 -5.90 3.36
CA CYS A 79 -1.96 -6.49 2.13
C CYS A 79 -2.07 -5.48 0.97
N GLN A 80 -0.99 -5.31 0.21
CA GLN A 80 -0.95 -4.47 -1.00
C GLN A 80 -0.74 -5.31 -2.28
N THR A 81 -0.82 -6.63 -2.16
CA THR A 81 -0.90 -7.57 -3.29
C THR A 81 -2.36 -7.79 -3.67
N SER A 82 -2.71 -7.40 -4.89
CA SER A 82 -4.06 -7.47 -5.46
C SER A 82 -4.18 -8.64 -6.45
N TRP A 83 -5.40 -9.11 -6.65
CA TRP A 83 -5.74 -10.18 -7.59
C TRP A 83 -6.87 -9.74 -8.51
N PHE A 84 -6.83 -10.19 -9.76
CA PHE A 84 -7.93 -9.98 -10.68
C PHE A 84 -8.05 -11.14 -11.66
N ASP A 85 -9.07 -11.98 -11.47
CA ASP A 85 -9.23 -13.22 -12.21
C ASP A 85 -10.60 -13.38 -12.84
N THR A 86 -11.66 -13.28 -12.04
CA THR A 86 -13.05 -13.54 -12.44
C THR A 86 -14.01 -12.57 -11.76
N LEU A 87 -15.30 -12.62 -12.14
CA LEU A 87 -16.36 -11.81 -11.55
C LEU A 87 -16.46 -11.97 -10.02
N ASP A 88 -16.20 -13.16 -9.50
CA ASP A 88 -16.23 -13.50 -8.08
C ASP A 88 -14.84 -13.50 -7.43
N ASP A 89 -13.78 -13.24 -8.20
CA ASP A 89 -12.40 -13.23 -7.74
C ASP A 89 -11.63 -12.03 -8.30
N PHE A 90 -11.84 -10.87 -7.68
CA PHE A 90 -11.05 -9.68 -7.95
C PHE A 90 -10.91 -8.83 -6.70
N CYS A 91 -9.95 -7.91 -6.73
CA CYS A 91 -9.69 -6.97 -5.66
C CYS A 91 -9.69 -5.53 -6.14
N LEU A 92 -10.06 -4.64 -5.23
CA LEU A 92 -9.94 -3.20 -5.34
C LEU A 92 -8.84 -2.73 -4.40
N TRP A 93 -8.13 -1.67 -4.78
CA TRP A 93 -7.35 -0.91 -3.81
C TRP A 93 -8.22 0.16 -3.19
N ALA A 94 -8.32 0.16 -1.85
CA ALA A 94 -9.14 1.11 -1.11
C ALA A 94 -8.47 1.46 0.25
N PRO A 95 -8.97 2.49 0.96
CA PRO A 95 -8.36 2.96 2.19
C PRO A 95 -8.24 1.88 3.28
N SER A 96 -7.12 1.89 3.99
CA SER A 96 -6.94 1.04 5.19
C SER A 96 -7.73 1.58 6.39
N VAL A 97 -8.02 2.88 6.40
CA VAL A 97 -8.80 3.58 7.42
C VAL A 97 -9.77 4.56 6.76
N PRO A 98 -10.97 4.78 7.33
CA PRO A 98 -11.93 5.73 6.78
C PRO A 98 -11.52 7.19 7.03
N GLY A 99 -12.14 8.11 6.29
CA GLY A 99 -12.12 9.55 6.59
C GLY A 99 -11.13 10.39 5.77
N LYS A 100 -10.47 9.81 4.77
CA LYS A 100 -9.62 10.54 3.81
C LYS A 100 -10.04 10.23 2.38
N THR A 101 -9.89 11.20 1.48
CA THR A 101 -10.21 11.00 0.07
C THR A 101 -9.12 10.20 -0.64
N VAL A 102 -9.46 9.48 -1.70
CA VAL A 102 -8.50 8.72 -2.50
C VAL A 102 -7.39 9.63 -3.03
N GLY A 103 -7.71 10.85 -3.46
CA GLY A 103 -6.71 11.82 -3.92
C GLY A 103 -5.65 12.18 -2.87
N ASP A 104 -5.99 12.11 -1.58
CA ASP A 104 -5.04 12.40 -0.49
C ASP A 104 -4.17 11.19 -0.13
N ILE A 105 -4.65 9.96 -0.37
CA ILE A 105 -4.06 8.73 0.17
C ILE A 105 -3.87 7.59 -0.82
N GLU A 106 -3.99 7.84 -2.12
CA GLU A 106 -3.79 6.83 -3.18
C GLU A 106 -2.48 6.03 -3.03
N GLY A 107 -1.45 6.60 -2.40
CA GLY A 107 -0.17 5.94 -2.11
C GLY A 107 -0.18 4.86 -1.05
N GLU A 108 -1.19 4.85 -0.20
CA GLU A 108 -1.27 4.00 0.99
C GLU A 108 -2.49 3.06 0.98
N MET A 109 -3.11 2.90 -0.20
CA MET A 109 -4.21 1.94 -0.40
C MET A 109 -3.77 0.49 -0.18
N ILE A 110 -4.75 -0.34 0.17
CA ILE A 110 -4.59 -1.78 0.43
C ILE A 110 -5.63 -2.58 -0.36
N ALA A 111 -5.39 -3.86 -0.56
CA ALA A 111 -6.28 -4.74 -1.31
C ALA A 111 -7.51 -5.17 -0.49
N TRP A 112 -8.68 -5.04 -1.13
CA TRP A 112 -9.98 -5.55 -0.69
C TRP A 112 -10.51 -6.49 -1.77
N CYS A 113 -10.70 -7.77 -1.46
CA CYS A 113 -11.07 -8.78 -2.45
C CYS A 113 -12.52 -9.26 -2.26
N THR A 114 -13.12 -9.72 -3.34
CA THR A 114 -14.49 -10.29 -3.36
C THR A 114 -14.60 -11.63 -2.65
N LYS A 115 -13.49 -12.35 -2.47
CA LYS A 115 -13.46 -13.67 -1.82
C LYS A 115 -12.22 -13.87 -0.94
N PRO A 116 -12.29 -14.80 0.04
CA PRO A 116 -11.12 -15.20 0.83
C PRO A 116 -10.14 -16.05 0.01
N GLY A 117 -8.95 -16.27 0.56
CA GLY A 117 -7.83 -17.00 -0.05
C GLY A 117 -6.63 -16.13 -0.43
N HIS A 118 -6.75 -14.80 -0.34
CA HIS A 118 -5.71 -13.86 -0.79
C HIS A 118 -4.94 -13.18 0.34
N GLY A 119 -5.36 -13.37 1.60
CA GLY A 119 -4.70 -12.71 2.73
C GLY A 119 -4.99 -11.21 2.83
N THR A 120 -6.05 -10.75 2.17
CA THR A 120 -6.47 -9.35 2.05
C THR A 120 -7.66 -9.06 2.96
N ARG A 121 -8.18 -7.83 2.89
CA ARG A 121 -9.53 -7.55 3.39
C ARG A 121 -10.58 -8.14 2.46
N LEU A 122 -11.77 -8.40 2.99
CA LEU A 122 -12.92 -8.82 2.19
C LEU A 122 -13.85 -7.62 1.94
N ILE A 123 -14.26 -7.45 0.69
CA ILE A 123 -15.34 -6.54 0.32
C ILE A 123 -16.61 -7.04 1.02
N PRO A 124 -17.25 -6.23 1.89
CA PRO A 124 -18.44 -6.67 2.60
C PRO A 124 -19.61 -7.00 1.67
N ALA A 125 -20.43 -7.97 2.06
CA ALA A 125 -21.67 -8.28 1.35
C ALA A 125 -22.57 -7.03 1.29
N GLY A 126 -23.14 -6.78 0.11
CA GLY A 126 -23.96 -5.60 -0.15
C GLY A 126 -23.18 -4.37 -0.60
N ALA A 127 -21.84 -4.36 -0.52
CA ALA A 127 -21.03 -3.27 -1.09
C ALA A 127 -21.17 -3.24 -2.61
N LEU A 128 -20.92 -4.36 -3.29
CA LEU A 128 -21.13 -4.45 -4.73
C LEU A 128 -22.62 -4.71 -5.01
N THR A 129 -23.28 -3.80 -5.71
CA THR A 129 -24.72 -3.89 -6.03
C THR A 129 -24.97 -4.34 -7.48
N GLY A 130 -23.96 -4.25 -8.34
CA GLY A 130 -23.98 -4.82 -9.68
C GLY A 130 -22.59 -4.79 -10.29
N VAL A 131 -22.19 -5.86 -10.99
CA VAL A 131 -20.89 -5.94 -11.66
C VAL A 131 -21.05 -6.66 -12.99
N GLN A 132 -20.51 -6.06 -14.05
CA GLN A 132 -20.28 -6.66 -15.35
C GLN A 132 -18.80 -7.00 -15.47
N PHE A 133 -18.50 -8.24 -15.85
CA PHE A 133 -17.13 -8.68 -16.11
C PHE A 133 -16.95 -8.99 -17.61
N LEU A 134 -15.89 -8.47 -18.19
CA LEU A 134 -15.49 -8.70 -19.58
C LEU A 134 -14.11 -9.34 -19.60
N LYS A 135 -13.97 -10.43 -20.35
CA LYS A 135 -12.68 -11.07 -20.63
C LYS A 135 -12.47 -11.16 -22.12
N THR A 136 -11.31 -10.69 -22.56
CA THR A 136 -10.80 -10.80 -23.93
C THR A 136 -9.48 -11.57 -23.90
N PRO A 137 -8.87 -11.85 -25.06
CA PRO A 137 -7.51 -12.40 -25.11
C PRO A 137 -6.45 -11.49 -24.49
N ASP A 138 -6.67 -10.16 -24.47
CA ASP A 138 -5.66 -9.17 -24.10
C ASP A 138 -5.93 -8.48 -22.76
N TYR A 139 -7.18 -8.51 -22.27
CA TYR A 139 -7.55 -7.84 -21.02
C TYR A 139 -8.77 -8.45 -20.32
N ILE A 140 -8.82 -8.22 -19.01
CA ILE A 140 -10.01 -8.42 -18.18
C ILE A 140 -10.48 -7.07 -17.64
N GLN A 141 -11.78 -6.91 -17.48
CA GLN A 141 -12.37 -5.68 -17.00
C GLN A 141 -13.59 -5.97 -16.13
N ALA A 142 -13.73 -5.20 -15.06
CA ALA A 142 -14.91 -5.18 -14.21
C ALA A 142 -15.48 -3.77 -14.19
N VAL A 143 -16.75 -3.62 -14.53
CA VAL A 143 -17.49 -2.36 -14.45
C VAL A 143 -18.72 -2.58 -13.60
N GLY A 144 -18.99 -1.69 -12.64
CA GLY A 144 -20.08 -1.94 -11.70
C GLY A 144 -20.45 -0.78 -10.80
N PHE A 145 -21.27 -1.09 -9.81
CA PHE A 145 -21.76 -0.18 -8.80
C PHE A 145 -21.35 -0.67 -7.41
N ILE A 146 -20.89 0.27 -6.58
CA ILE A 146 -20.41 -0.04 -5.23
C ILE A 146 -20.88 1.00 -4.21
N ASP A 147 -21.41 0.53 -3.07
CA ASP A 147 -21.43 1.34 -1.85
C ASP A 147 -20.01 1.39 -1.27
N GLN A 148 -19.24 2.37 -1.75
CA GLN A 148 -17.84 2.54 -1.40
C GLN A 148 -17.59 2.83 0.08
N THR A 149 -18.62 3.27 0.82
CA THR A 149 -18.49 3.54 2.26
C THR A 149 -18.21 2.28 3.06
N LEU A 150 -18.57 1.10 2.51
CA LEU A 150 -18.30 -0.21 3.10
C LEU A 150 -16.85 -0.68 2.92
N ILE A 151 -16.04 0.01 2.10
CA ILE A 151 -14.61 -0.24 1.93
C ILE A 151 -13.76 0.96 2.35
N ASN A 152 -14.25 1.70 3.36
CA ASN A 152 -13.60 2.87 3.97
C ASN A 152 -13.41 4.09 3.05
N MET A 153 -14.02 4.13 1.86
CA MET A 153 -14.02 5.36 1.06
C MET A 153 -14.99 6.40 1.63
N VAL A 154 -14.63 7.68 1.48
CA VAL A 154 -15.50 8.79 1.89
C VAL A 154 -16.71 8.85 0.95
N ALA A 155 -17.89 9.15 1.49
CA ALA A 155 -19.09 9.33 0.66
C ALA A 155 -18.90 10.49 -0.34
N GLY A 156 -19.23 10.24 -1.61
CA GLY A 156 -19.07 11.24 -2.68
C GLY A 156 -17.66 11.38 -3.24
N ASP A 157 -16.70 10.58 -2.76
CA ASP A 157 -15.41 10.42 -3.43
C ASP A 157 -15.60 9.67 -4.76
N TYR A 158 -14.98 10.15 -5.85
CA TYR A 158 -15.09 9.48 -7.15
C TYR A 158 -14.05 8.37 -7.34
N GLY A 159 -13.19 8.16 -6.34
CA GLY A 159 -12.05 7.26 -6.46
C GLY A 159 -10.93 7.87 -7.31
N GLY A 160 -10.11 7.00 -7.90
CA GLY A 160 -8.99 7.40 -8.72
C GLY A 160 -8.38 6.22 -9.45
N GLU A 161 -7.51 6.50 -10.41
CA GLU A 161 -6.71 5.48 -11.09
C GLU A 161 -5.56 5.04 -10.18
N MET A 162 -5.48 3.74 -9.93
CA MET A 162 -4.37 3.14 -9.18
C MET A 162 -3.20 2.89 -10.11
N ASP A 163 -2.48 3.97 -10.45
CA ASP A 163 -1.45 3.98 -11.50
C ASP A 163 -0.07 3.52 -10.98
N PRO A 164 0.54 2.46 -11.55
CA PRO A 164 1.92 2.06 -11.24
C PRO A 164 2.98 3.08 -11.70
N HIS A 165 2.63 4.02 -12.58
CA HIS A 165 3.45 5.15 -13.04
C HIS A 165 3.12 6.47 -12.34
N GLY A 166 2.45 6.42 -11.16
CA GLY A 166 2.08 7.61 -10.39
C GLY A 166 3.22 8.63 -10.24
N ALA A 167 2.92 9.85 -9.80
CA ALA A 167 3.77 11.03 -9.98
C ALA A 167 5.28 10.91 -9.63
N ASP A 168 5.67 9.98 -8.75
CA ASP A 168 7.04 9.72 -8.34
C ASP A 168 7.60 8.35 -8.79
N LEU A 169 6.91 7.65 -9.69
CA LEU A 169 7.23 6.31 -10.22
C LEU A 169 7.23 5.19 -9.17
N ARG A 170 6.69 5.43 -7.98
CA ARG A 170 6.57 4.42 -6.91
C ARG A 170 5.22 3.72 -6.88
N GLY A 171 4.29 4.18 -7.71
CA GLY A 171 2.93 3.66 -7.85
C GLY A 171 1.94 4.18 -6.83
N ASN A 172 0.67 4.00 -7.16
CA ASN A 172 -0.49 4.31 -6.34
C ASN A 172 -1.36 3.04 -6.23
N PRO A 173 -1.24 2.22 -5.16
CA PRO A 173 -0.40 2.45 -3.98
C PRO A 173 1.07 2.10 -4.16
N MET A 174 1.92 2.67 -3.28
CA MET A 174 3.33 2.31 -3.20
C MET A 174 3.48 0.83 -2.87
N GLY A 175 4.26 0.11 -3.69
CA GLY A 175 4.43 -1.34 -3.57
C GLY A 175 3.18 -2.15 -3.94
N GLY A 176 2.17 -1.53 -4.54
CA GLY A 176 1.00 -2.21 -5.07
C GLY A 176 1.37 -3.11 -6.25
N ILE A 177 1.16 -4.42 -6.11
CA ILE A 177 1.36 -5.37 -7.21
C ILE A 177 0.07 -6.12 -7.47
N MET A 178 -0.19 -6.46 -8.74
CA MET A 178 -1.36 -7.23 -9.14
C MET A 178 -0.94 -8.55 -9.80
N PHE A 179 -1.65 -9.62 -9.46
CA PHE A 179 -1.57 -10.92 -10.12
C PHE A 179 -2.87 -11.27 -10.82
N SER A 180 -2.73 -12.07 -11.87
CA SER A 180 -3.86 -12.69 -12.56
C SER A 180 -3.46 -14.07 -13.07
N SER A 181 -4.30 -15.07 -12.82
CA SER A 181 -4.30 -16.40 -13.43
C SER A 181 -5.18 -16.47 -14.69
N SER A 182 -5.87 -15.37 -15.04
CA SER A 182 -6.85 -15.34 -16.13
C SER A 182 -6.25 -15.57 -17.53
N PHE A 183 -4.92 -15.46 -17.69
CA PHE A 183 -4.20 -15.65 -18.97
C PHE A 183 -3.14 -16.77 -18.95
N GLY A 184 -3.10 -17.61 -17.91
CA GLY A 184 -2.06 -18.64 -17.73
C GLY A 184 -1.52 -18.66 -16.30
N ALA A 185 -0.28 -19.13 -16.11
CA ALA A 185 0.35 -19.12 -14.78
C ALA A 185 0.45 -17.67 -14.22
N ALA A 186 0.16 -17.50 -12.92
CA ALA A 186 0.13 -16.20 -12.27
C ALA A 186 1.52 -15.57 -12.16
N SER A 187 1.72 -14.42 -12.83
CA SER A 187 2.91 -13.58 -12.74
C SER A 187 2.49 -12.13 -12.52
N SER A 188 3.23 -11.36 -11.72
CA SER A 188 2.94 -9.92 -11.59
C SER A 188 3.50 -9.20 -12.81
N LYS A 189 2.61 -8.60 -13.59
CA LYS A 189 2.97 -7.76 -14.74
C LYS A 189 2.48 -6.35 -14.48
N SER A 190 3.42 -5.43 -14.32
CA SER A 190 3.10 -4.01 -14.31
C SER A 190 3.21 -3.40 -15.72
N SER A 191 2.41 -3.93 -16.66
CA SER A 191 2.13 -3.36 -18.00
C SER A 191 3.26 -3.33 -19.07
N SER A 192 3.63 -4.50 -19.63
CA SER A 192 4.36 -4.56 -20.91
C SER A 192 4.09 -5.79 -21.81
N GLY A 193 2.87 -6.32 -21.81
CA GLY A 193 2.36 -7.31 -22.78
C GLY A 193 0.82 -7.28 -22.85
N PRO A 194 0.14 -8.05 -23.72
CA PRO A 194 -1.32 -8.10 -23.80
C PRO A 194 -1.88 -8.79 -22.55
N THR A 195 -1.96 -8.05 -21.46
CA THR A 195 -2.50 -8.44 -20.16
C THR A 195 -2.88 -7.15 -19.42
N SER A 196 -3.71 -6.33 -20.04
CA SER A 196 -4.24 -5.13 -19.39
C SER A 196 -5.39 -5.51 -18.47
N TRP A 197 -5.62 -4.73 -17.43
CA TRP A 197 -6.74 -4.92 -16.52
C TRP A 197 -7.30 -3.57 -16.13
N ALA A 198 -8.61 -3.49 -15.92
CA ALA A 198 -9.25 -2.26 -15.48
C ALA A 198 -10.45 -2.59 -14.59
N VAL A 199 -10.56 -1.90 -13.47
CA VAL A 199 -11.76 -1.91 -12.64
C VAL A 199 -12.31 -0.51 -12.56
N THR A 200 -13.57 -0.33 -12.93
CA THR A 200 -14.26 0.96 -12.87
C THR A 200 -15.58 0.79 -12.15
N LEU A 201 -15.68 1.30 -10.94
CA LEU A 201 -16.90 1.22 -10.15
C LEU A 201 -17.47 2.62 -9.93
N SER A 202 -18.77 2.76 -10.12
CA SER A 202 -19.51 3.99 -9.82
C SER A 202 -20.17 3.88 -8.45
N ALA A 203 -20.14 4.97 -7.68
CA ALA A 203 -20.81 5.09 -6.39
C ALA A 203 -22.25 5.60 -6.54
#